data_AF-A0A946XFJ4-F1
#
_entry.id   AF-A0A946XFJ4-F1
#
_cell.length_a   1.000
_cell.length_b   1.000
_cell.length_c   1.000
_cell.angle_alpha   90.00
_cell.angle_beta   90.00
_cell.angle_gamma   90.00
#
_symmetry.space_group_name_H-M   'P 1'
#
loop_
_entity.id
_entity.type
_entity.pdbx_description
1 polymer ?
#
loop_
_entity_poly.entity_id
_entity_poly.type
_entity_poly.pdbx_seq_one_letter_code
_entity_poly.pdbx_strand_id
1 'polypeptide(L)'
;MGSNRLIRSKKLQTLSDAQIIKRYADRPLGEERHFLDIEIEQRNLKDQADSATKKKQLRRRHSPFYYLFYLFLFALFLGRFGSGLFNF
;
A
#
# COMPACT_ATOMS: atom_id res chain seq x y z
N MET A 1 -4.62 29.94 22.83
CA MET A 1 -5.34 28.76 22.32
C MET A 1 -6.27 29.19 21.21
N GLY A 2 -5.89 29.01 19.93
CA GLY A 2 -6.75 29.41 18.81
C GLY A 2 -5.94 29.55 17.52
N SER A 3 -5.97 28.53 16.66
CA SER A 3 -5.77 28.64 15.20
C SER A 3 -5.92 27.29 14.45
N ASN A 4 -6.03 26.13 15.11
CA ASN A 4 -6.10 24.83 14.39
C ASN A 4 -7.42 24.56 13.65
N ARG A 5 -8.44 25.41 13.80
CA ARG A 5 -9.74 25.22 13.12
C ARG A 5 -9.70 25.63 11.64
N LEU A 6 -8.73 26.47 11.24
CA LEU A 6 -8.62 27.02 9.89
C LEU A 6 -7.94 26.06 8.89
N ILE A 7 -7.13 25.11 9.38
CA ILE A 7 -6.35 24.19 8.53
C ILE A 7 -7.07 22.83 8.37
N ARG A 8 -8.33 22.69 8.80
CA ARG A 8 -9.09 21.45 8.63
C ARG A 8 -10.05 21.56 7.45
N SER A 9 -10.01 20.57 6.56
CA SER A 9 -10.94 20.49 5.45
C SER A 9 -12.34 20.13 5.97
N LYS A 10 -13.36 20.92 5.61
CA LYS A 10 -14.78 20.64 5.95
C LYS A 10 -15.23 19.28 5.40
N LYS A 11 -14.66 18.87 4.27
CA LYS A 11 -14.95 17.59 3.59
C LYS A 11 -14.48 16.37 4.39
N LEU A 12 -13.36 16.49 5.11
CA LEU A 12 -12.84 15.40 5.95
C LEU A 12 -13.53 15.34 7.31
N GLN A 13 -13.99 16.48 7.82
CA GLN A 13 -14.72 16.55 9.10
C GLN A 13 -16.01 15.73 9.07
N THR A 14 -16.73 15.72 7.95
CA THR A 14 -17.98 14.95 7.75
C THR A 14 -17.76 13.45 7.57
N LEU A 15 -16.51 13.00 7.40
CA LEU A 15 -16.19 11.58 7.21
C LEU A 15 -16.04 10.88 8.56
N SER A 16 -16.37 9.59 8.57
CA SER A 16 -16.11 8.72 9.72
C SER A 16 -14.62 8.37 9.79
N ASP A 17 -14.17 8.00 10.99
CA ASP A 17 -12.77 7.66 11.26
C ASP A 17 -12.27 6.52 10.34
N ALA A 18 -13.13 5.53 10.07
CA ALA A 18 -12.83 4.43 9.15
C ALA A 18 -12.60 4.90 7.70
N GLN A 19 -13.36 5.91 7.25
CA GLN A 19 -13.20 6.50 5.91
C GLN A 19 -11.92 7.32 5.79
N ILE A 20 -11.54 8.04 6.86
CA ILE A 20 -10.29 8.80 6.93
C ILE A 20 -9.09 7.83 6.86
N ILE A 21 -9.10 6.77 7.67
CA ILE A 21 -8.05 5.75 7.67
C ILE A 21 -7.94 5.07 6.30
N LYS A 22 -9.07 4.75 5.66
CA LYS A 22 -9.09 4.15 4.31
C LYS A 22 -8.44 5.07 3.28
N ARG A 23 -8.81 6.35 3.26
CA ARG A 23 -8.22 7.35 2.35
C ARG A 23 -6.74 7.57 2.64
N TYR A 24 -6.34 7.60 3.91
CA TYR A 24 -4.93 7.69 4.27
C TYR A 24 -4.12 6.46 3.80
N ALA A 25 -4.71 5.26 3.92
CA ALA A 25 -4.12 4.03 3.40
C ALA A 25 -3.98 4.00 1.87
N ASP A 26 -4.76 4.81 1.14
CA ASP A 26 -4.63 4.98 -0.31
C ASP A 26 -3.42 5.83 -0.73
N ARG A 27 -2.68 6.39 0.24
CA ARG A 27 -1.50 7.26 0.02
C ARG A 27 -1.77 8.35 -1.02
N PRO A 28 -2.76 9.23 -0.80
CA PRO A 28 -2.97 10.39 -1.65
C PRO A 28 -1.72 11.27 -1.65
N LEU A 29 -1.55 12.02 -2.74
CA LEU A 29 -0.40 12.90 -2.96
C LEU A 29 -0.82 14.36 -2.77
N GLY A 30 0.13 15.22 -2.40
CA GLY A 30 -0.08 16.67 -2.30
C GLY A 30 -0.91 17.11 -1.09
N GLU A 31 -1.76 18.13 -1.29
CA GLU A 31 -2.52 18.80 -0.22
C GLU A 31 -3.49 17.87 0.51
N GLU A 32 -4.12 16.93 -0.19
CA GLU A 32 -5.06 15.99 0.44
C GLU A 32 -4.41 15.15 1.53
N ARG A 33 -3.12 14.82 1.36
CA ARG A 33 -2.35 14.11 2.39
C ARG A 33 -2.13 14.96 3.62
N HIS A 34 -1.74 16.22 3.43
CA HIS A 34 -1.52 17.15 4.53
C HIS A 34 -2.79 17.35 5.37
N PHE A 35 -3.95 17.48 4.72
CA PHE A 35 -5.24 17.56 5.43
C PHE A 35 -5.62 16.26 6.16
N LEU A 36 -5.28 15.09 5.60
CA LEU A 36 -5.49 13.82 6.27
C LEU A 36 -4.56 13.64 7.49
N ASP A 37 -3.30 14.06 7.38
CA ASP A 37 -2.35 14.04 8.50
C ASP A 37 -2.86 14.87 9.69
N ILE A 38 -3.34 16.09 9.42
CA ILE A 38 -3.96 16.96 10.43
C ILE A 38 -5.19 16.28 11.06
N GLU A 39 -6.04 15.66 10.25
CA GLU A 39 -7.28 15.05 10.75
C GLU A 39 -7.00 13.80 11.61
N ILE A 40 -5.99 13.01 11.24
CA ILE A 40 -5.52 11.85 12.01
C ILE A 40 -4.91 12.28 13.34
N GLU A 41 -4.11 13.34 13.34
CA GLU A 41 -3.51 13.89 14.55
C GLU A 41 -4.57 14.47 15.50
N GLN A 42 -5.53 15.23 14.96
CA GLN A 42 -6.61 15.81 15.76
C GLN A 42 -7.57 14.77 16.36
N ARG A 43 -7.70 13.59 15.74
CA ARG A 43 -8.55 12.49 16.22
C ARG A 43 -7.77 11.39 16.95
N ASN A 44 -6.45 11.56 17.15
CA ASN A 44 -5.57 10.53 17.72
C ASN A 44 -5.64 9.16 17.00
N LEU A 45 -5.88 9.15 15.69
CA LEU A 45 -6.02 7.92 14.89
C LEU A 45 -4.68 7.40 14.34
N LYS A 46 -3.55 7.95 14.81
CA LYS A 46 -2.21 7.73 14.25
C LYS A 46 -1.83 6.24 14.26
N ASP A 47 -2.06 5.56 15.38
CA ASP A 47 -1.75 4.13 15.52
C ASP A 47 -2.63 3.23 14.63
N GLN A 48 -3.91 3.58 14.45
CA GLN A 48 -4.82 2.85 13.55
C GLN A 48 -4.47 3.09 12.07
N ALA A 49 -4.09 4.30 11.71
CA ALA A 49 -3.66 4.66 10.37
C ALA A 49 -2.33 3.98 9.99
N ASP A 50 -1.37 3.93 10.91
CA ASP A 50 -0.08 3.27 10.71
C ASP A 50 -0.19 1.75 10.63
N SER A 51 -1.06 1.14 11.44
CA SER A 51 -1.34 -0.29 11.34
C SER A 51 -2.08 -0.66 10.05
N ALA A 52 -3.02 0.17 9.57
CA ALA A 52 -3.71 -0.03 8.30
C ALA A 52 -2.78 0.11 7.08
N THR A 53 -1.90 1.11 7.09
CA THR A 53 -0.91 1.32 6.02
C THR A 53 0.14 0.20 5.98
N LYS A 54 0.64 -0.28 7.14
CA LYS A 54 1.54 -1.43 7.22
C LYS A 54 0.91 -2.70 6.64
N LYS A 55 -0.35 -3.01 6.97
CA LYS A 55 -1.09 -4.15 6.41
C LYS A 55 -1.22 -4.08 4.89
N LYS A 56 -1.53 -2.89 4.34
CA LYS A 56 -1.66 -2.70 2.89
C LYS A 56 -0.31 -2.77 2.16
N GLN A 57 0.77 -2.28 2.78
CA GLN A 57 2.11 -2.36 2.22
C GLN A 57 2.62 -3.81 2.16
N LEU A 58 2.36 -4.63 3.19
CA LEU A 58 2.71 -6.06 3.20
C LEU A 58 2.04 -6.81 2.05
N ARG A 59 0.77 -6.50 1.75
CA ARG A 59 0.02 -7.12 0.65
C ARG A 59 0.56 -6.79 -0.75
N ARG A 60 1.39 -5.75 -0.86
CA ARG A 60 1.96 -5.27 -2.12
C ARG A 60 3.39 -5.80 -2.36
N ARG A 61 3.94 -6.55 -1.41
CA ARG A 61 5.33 -7.02 -1.42
C ARG A 61 5.43 -8.33 -2.20
N HIS A 62 5.53 -8.18 -3.53
CA HIS A 62 5.75 -9.22 -4.55
C HIS A 62 4.58 -10.17 -4.81
N SER A 63 4.07 -10.10 -6.05
CA SER A 63 3.15 -11.12 -6.56
C SER A 63 3.91 -12.44 -6.74
N PRO A 64 3.42 -13.58 -6.21
CA PRO A 64 4.08 -14.88 -6.35
C PRO A 64 4.23 -15.32 -7.82
N PHE A 65 3.53 -14.66 -8.75
CA PHE A 65 3.65 -14.85 -10.19
C PHE A 65 5.09 -14.71 -10.72
N TYR A 66 5.92 -13.88 -10.09
CA TYR A 66 7.33 -13.74 -10.49
C TYR A 66 8.10 -15.06 -10.39
N TYR A 67 7.89 -15.81 -9.31
CA TYR A 67 8.51 -17.12 -9.11
C TYR A 67 7.91 -18.20 -10.02
N LEU A 68 6.59 -18.14 -10.26
CA LEU A 68 5.92 -19.02 -11.22
C LEU A 68 6.45 -18.82 -12.65
N PHE A 69 6.72 -17.56 -13.04
CA PHE A 69 7.30 -17.26 -14.34
C PHE A 69 8.71 -17.85 -14.49
N TYR A 70 9.55 -17.77 -13.45
CA TYR A 70 10.86 -18.43 -13.48
C TYR A 70 10.76 -19.95 -13.53
N LEU A 71 9.81 -20.55 -12.82
CA LEU A 71 9.60 -22.00 -12.89
C LEU A 71 9.19 -22.43 -14.31
N PHE A 72 8.35 -21.63 -14.96
CA PHE A 72 7.96 -21.85 -16.36
C PHE A 72 9.15 -21.72 -17.32
N LEU A 73 9.95 -20.64 -17.21
CA LEU A 73 11.15 -20.48 -18.03
C LEU A 73 12.16 -21.61 -17.80
N PHE A 74 12.31 -22.06 -16.55
CA PHE A 74 13.18 -23.17 -16.20
C PHE A 74 12.70 -24.48 -16.86
N ALA A 75 11.40 -24.77 -16.82
CA ALA A 75 10.83 -25.94 -17.50
C ALA A 75 11.02 -25.89 -19.02
N LEU A 76 10.81 -24.72 -19.64
CA LEU A 76 11.10 -24.52 -21.07
C LEU A 76 12.58 -24.73 -21.39
N PHE A 77 13.47 -24.21 -20.55
CA PHE A 77 14.91 -24.37 -20.70
C PHE A 77 15.31 -25.85 -20.60
N LEU A 78 14.81 -26.58 -19.60
CA LEU A 78 15.06 -28.01 -19.45
C LEU A 78 14.49 -28.83 -20.61
N GLY A 79 13.27 -28.52 -21.09
CA GLY A 79 12.70 -29.20 -22.24
C GLY A 79 13.47 -28.95 -23.54
N ARG A 80 13.99 -27.72 -23.74
CA ARG A 80 14.68 -27.32 -24.96
C ARG A 80 16.16 -27.70 -25.00
N PHE A 81 16.82 -27.71 -23.86
CA PHE A 81 18.27 -27.92 -23.72
C PHE A 81 18.65 -29.20 -22.95
N GLY A 82 17.74 -29.79 -22.19
CA GLY A 82 18.00 -31.04 -21.46
C GLY A 82 18.34 -32.19 -22.40
N SER A 83 17.66 -32.30 -23.56
CA SER A 83 17.99 -33.30 -24.57
C SER A 83 19.39 -33.14 -25.18
N GLY A 84 20.01 -31.96 -25.09
CA GLY A 84 21.38 -31.71 -25.52
C GLY A 84 22.43 -31.85 -24.41
N LEU A 85 22.02 -31.76 -23.14
CA LEU A 85 22.91 -31.90 -21.96
C LEU A 85 22.98 -33.34 -21.44
N PHE A 86 21.94 -34.16 -21.64
CA PHE A 86 21.90 -35.58 -21.24
C PHE A 86 22.35 -36.56 -22.34
N ASN A 87 22.81 -36.06 -23.48
CA ASN A 87 23.27 -36.85 -24.64
C ASN A 87 24.80 -36.76 -24.81
N PHE A 88 25.52 -36.62 -23.69
CA PHE A 88 26.99 -36.69 -23.63
C PHE A 88 27.43 -38.04 -23.08
#